data_AF-A0A7X3MFR5-F1
#
_entry.id   AF-A0A7X3MFR5-F1
#
_cell.length_a   1.000
_cell.length_b   1.000
_cell.length_c   1.000
_cell.angle_alpha   90.00
_cell.angle_beta   90.00
_cell.angle_gamma   90.00
#
_symmetry.space_group_name_H-M   'P 1'
#
loop_
_entity.id
_entity.type
_entity.pdbx_description
1 polymer ?
#
loop_
_entity_poly.entity_id
_entity_poly.type
_entity_poly.pdbx_seq_one_letter_code
_entity_poly.pdbx_strand_id
1 'polypeptide(L)'
;MAGSEKDMYIHHVGYLCKDIEKTKMDFLSLGYVVEQEAIRDELRDLDILFLRNGAYRIELVKPNRNSSIYPLLKTYKNAPYHICYGVANLEDAIASFTLRGGIL
;
A
#
# COMPACT_ATOMS: atom_id res chain seq x y z
N MET A 1 -5.76 30.59 -4.47
CA MET A 1 -5.30 30.00 -5.74
C MET A 1 -5.23 28.50 -5.52
N ALA A 2 -6.02 27.71 -6.25
CA ALA A 2 -6.03 26.27 -6.11
C ALA A 2 -4.73 25.71 -6.71
N GLY A 3 -3.81 25.25 -5.85
CA GLY A 3 -2.68 24.43 -6.28
C GLY A 3 -3.24 23.25 -7.06
N SER A 4 -2.75 23.05 -8.27
CA SER A 4 -3.34 22.14 -9.24
C SER A 4 -3.39 20.71 -8.72
N GLU A 5 -4.55 20.05 -8.83
CA GLU A 5 -4.75 18.60 -8.71
C GLU A 5 -3.86 17.75 -9.66
N LYS A 6 -2.93 18.37 -10.40
CA LYS A 6 -2.07 17.76 -11.42
C LYS A 6 -0.88 16.96 -10.87
N ASP A 7 -0.56 17.05 -9.58
CA ASP A 7 0.67 16.45 -9.02
C ASP A 7 0.42 15.19 -8.18
N MET A 8 -0.81 14.64 -8.16
CA MET A 8 -1.07 13.34 -7.52
C MET A 8 -0.92 12.19 -8.51
N TYR A 9 -0.28 11.11 -8.08
CA TYR A 9 -0.18 9.88 -8.86
C TYR A 9 -0.36 8.65 -7.98
N ILE A 10 -0.88 7.56 -8.54
CA ILE A 10 -0.94 6.28 -7.82
C ILE A 10 0.49 5.78 -7.64
N HIS A 11 0.94 5.74 -6.40
CA HIS A 11 2.26 5.24 -6.05
C HIS A 11 2.26 3.71 -5.96
N HIS A 12 1.26 3.11 -5.31
CA HIS A 12 1.02 1.67 -5.29
C HIS A 12 -0.41 1.32 -4.87
N VAL A 13 -0.79 0.07 -5.10
CA VAL A 13 -1.94 -0.57 -4.46
C VAL A 13 -1.43 -1.44 -3.32
N GLY A 14 -1.94 -1.19 -2.11
CA GLY A 14 -1.65 -2.01 -0.94
C GLY A 14 -2.47 -3.28 -0.95
N TYR A 15 -1.79 -4.41 -0.91
CA TYR A 15 -2.37 -5.75 -0.99
C TYR A 15 -2.13 -6.49 0.32
N LEU A 16 -3.17 -6.64 1.11
CA LEU A 16 -3.14 -7.38 2.35
C LEU A 16 -2.92 -8.87 2.06
N CYS A 17 -2.02 -9.52 2.81
CA CYS A 17 -1.76 -10.95 2.64
C CYS A 17 -1.44 -11.66 3.96
N LYS A 18 -1.73 -12.96 4.03
CA LYS A 18 -1.42 -13.80 5.19
C LYS A 18 0.01 -14.34 5.20
N ASP A 19 0.57 -14.52 4.00
CA ASP A 19 1.87 -15.13 3.78
C ASP A 19 2.53 -14.40 2.61
N ILE A 20 3.64 -13.71 2.90
CA ILE A 20 4.30 -12.84 1.96
C ILE A 20 5.01 -13.63 0.86
N GLU A 21 5.59 -14.79 1.20
CA GLU A 21 6.34 -15.62 0.24
C GLU A 21 5.40 -16.32 -0.72
N LYS A 22 4.31 -16.91 -0.20
CA LYS A 22 3.30 -17.52 -1.06
C LYS A 22 2.67 -16.49 -2.01
N THR A 23 2.29 -15.33 -1.47
CA THR A 23 1.65 -14.28 -2.26
C THR A 23 2.63 -13.69 -3.28
N LYS A 24 3.91 -13.53 -2.93
CA LYS A 24 4.98 -13.17 -3.86
C LYS A 24 5.02 -14.13 -5.04
N MET A 25 5.06 -15.44 -4.79
CA MET A 25 5.08 -16.44 -5.86
C MET A 25 3.84 -16.37 -6.76
N ASP A 26 2.66 -16.13 -6.19
CA ASP A 26 1.43 -15.94 -6.96
C ASP A 26 1.58 -14.74 -7.93
N PHE A 27 2.07 -13.58 -7.46
CA PHE A 27 2.29 -12.41 -8.32
C PHE A 27 3.41 -12.61 -9.34
N LEU A 28 4.52 -13.28 -8.98
CA LEU A 28 5.59 -13.62 -9.91
C LEU A 28 5.06 -14.48 -11.06
N SER A 29 4.14 -15.41 -10.78
CA SER A 29 3.50 -16.23 -11.83
C SER A 29 2.64 -15.42 -12.82
N LEU A 30 2.21 -14.22 -12.41
CA LEU A 30 1.47 -13.26 -13.24
C LEU A 30 2.38 -12.29 -13.99
N GLY A 31 3.70 -12.49 -13.95
CA GLY A 31 4.69 -11.65 -14.63
C GLY A 31 5.09 -10.38 -13.87
N TYR A 32 4.78 -10.29 -12.57
CA TYR A 32 5.41 -9.28 -11.72
C TYR A 32 6.88 -9.64 -11.46
N VAL A 33 7.67 -8.63 -11.15
CA VAL A 33 9.05 -8.77 -10.66
C VAL A 33 9.15 -8.17 -9.27
N VAL A 34 10.03 -8.72 -8.44
CA VAL A 34 10.34 -8.10 -7.14
C VAL A 34 11.07 -6.79 -7.40
N GLU A 35 10.50 -5.70 -6.90
CA GLU A 35 11.12 -4.38 -6.93
C GLU A 35 11.93 -4.12 -5.66
N GLN A 36 11.41 -4.56 -4.51
CA GLN A 36 12.08 -4.50 -3.22
C GLN A 36 11.73 -5.74 -2.42
N GLU A 37 12.74 -6.43 -1.90
CA GLU A 37 12.55 -7.60 -1.03
C GLU A 37 11.82 -7.26 0.28
N ALA A 38 11.36 -8.30 0.97
CA ALA A 38 10.61 -8.16 2.20
C ALA A 38 11.43 -7.41 3.27
N ILE A 39 10.84 -6.35 3.82
CA ILE A 39 11.37 -5.62 4.99
C ILE A 39 10.36 -5.62 6.13
N ARG A 40 10.91 -5.58 7.34
CA ARG A 40 10.15 -5.51 8.58
C ARG A 40 9.92 -4.05 8.98
N ASP A 41 8.66 -3.66 9.15
CA ASP A 41 8.28 -2.40 9.78
C ASP A 41 7.92 -2.67 11.25
N GLU A 42 8.87 -2.39 12.14
CA GLU A 42 8.69 -2.62 13.57
C GLU A 42 7.69 -1.66 14.22
N LEU A 43 7.53 -0.45 13.67
CA LEU A 43 6.60 0.55 14.21
C LEU A 43 5.15 0.09 14.01
N ARG A 44 4.86 -0.52 12.86
CA ARG A 44 3.52 -0.98 12.49
C ARG A 44 3.30 -2.48 12.70
N ASP A 45 4.32 -3.20 13.20
CA ASP A 45 4.35 -4.65 13.39
C ASP A 45 3.91 -5.43 12.14
N LEU A 46 4.50 -5.12 10.98
CA LEU A 46 4.13 -5.73 9.69
C LEU A 46 5.33 -5.96 8.79
N ASP A 47 5.20 -6.90 7.85
CA ASP A 47 6.19 -7.16 6.81
C ASP A 47 5.68 -6.59 5.49
N ILE A 48 6.52 -5.88 4.74
CA ILE A 48 6.18 -5.31 3.42
C ILE A 48 7.15 -5.73 2.33
N LEU A 49 6.64 -5.92 1.12
CA LEU A 49 7.42 -6.26 -0.07
C LEU A 49 6.81 -5.53 -1.28
N PHE A 50 7.65 -4.98 -2.16
CA PHE A 50 7.17 -4.33 -3.38
C PHE A 50 7.39 -5.19 -4.62
N LEU A 51 6.33 -5.30 -5.43
CA LEU A 51 6.34 -5.94 -6.73
C LEU A 51 5.94 -4.93 -7.81
N ARG A 52 6.45 -5.12 -9.02
CA ARG A 52 6.12 -4.29 -10.19
C ARG A 52 5.80 -5.14 -11.41
N ASN A 53 4.80 -4.71 -12.18
CA ASN A 53 4.54 -5.19 -13.54
C ASN A 53 4.23 -3.98 -14.42
N GLY A 54 5.22 -3.51 -15.19
CA GLY A 54 5.12 -2.26 -15.94
C GLY A 54 4.80 -1.07 -15.03
N ALA A 55 3.66 -0.42 -15.28
CA ALA A 55 3.18 0.72 -14.49
C ALA A 55 2.50 0.32 -13.17
N TYR A 56 2.16 -0.96 -12.98
CA TYR A 56 1.47 -1.43 -11.78
C TYR A 56 2.48 -1.75 -10.68
N ARG A 57 2.30 -1.12 -9.52
CA ARG A 57 3.11 -1.35 -8.32
C ARG A 57 2.22 -1.87 -7.20
N ILE A 58 2.61 -2.98 -6.62
CA ILE A 58 1.90 -3.64 -5.52
C ILE A 58 2.79 -3.63 -4.28
N GLU A 59 2.25 -3.15 -3.16
CA GLU A 59 2.83 -3.36 -1.83
C GLU A 59 2.14 -4.58 -1.21
N LEU A 60 2.84 -5.70 -1.04
CA LEU A 60 2.34 -6.77 -0.20
C LEU A 60 2.49 -6.35 1.25
N VAL A 61 1.40 -6.43 2.02
CA VAL A 61 1.37 -6.10 3.43
C VAL A 61 0.92 -7.31 4.23
N LYS A 62 1.84 -7.87 5.02
CA LYS A 62 1.55 -8.96 5.95
C LYS A 62 1.58 -8.43 7.38
N PRO A 63 0.44 -8.13 8.00
CA PRO A 63 0.43 -7.73 9.40
C PRO A 63 0.71 -8.90 10.32
N ASN A 64 1.45 -8.63 11.39
CA ASN A 64 1.64 -9.57 12.48
C ASN A 64 0.60 -9.32 13.57
N ARG A 65 0.61 -10.16 14.59
CA ARG A 65 -0.50 -10.27 15.56
C ARG A 65 -0.80 -8.97 16.31
N ASN A 66 0.20 -8.10 16.53
CA ASN A 66 0.01 -6.85 17.27
C ASN A 66 -0.19 -5.64 16.35
N SER A 67 -0.14 -5.83 15.03
CA SER A 67 -0.42 -4.78 14.07
C SER A 67 -1.86 -4.29 14.19
N SER A 68 -2.05 -2.97 14.14
CA SER A 68 -3.39 -2.35 14.18
C SER A 68 -4.30 -2.82 13.04
N ILE A 69 -3.71 -3.25 11.92
CA ILE A 69 -4.45 -3.74 10.74
C ILE A 69 -4.57 -5.27 10.70
N TYR A 70 -4.04 -6.01 11.68
CA TYR A 70 -4.21 -7.47 11.76
C TYR A 70 -5.67 -7.94 11.70
N PRO A 71 -6.66 -7.23 12.31
CA PRO A 71 -8.07 -7.62 12.21
C PRO A 71 -8.59 -7.65 10.76
N LEU A 72 -8.01 -6.89 9.84
CA LEU A 72 -8.41 -6.88 8.43
C LEU A 72 -8.23 -8.25 7.75
N LEU A 73 -7.28 -9.08 8.21
CA LEU A 73 -7.06 -10.43 7.67
C LEU A 73 -8.26 -11.36 7.88
N LYS A 74 -9.09 -11.10 8.89
CA LYS A 74 -10.33 -11.88 9.13
C LYS A 74 -11.39 -11.57 8.07
N THR A 75 -11.49 -10.30 7.69
CA THR A 75 -12.51 -9.82 6.74
C THR A 75 -12.08 -10.06 5.30
N TYR A 76 -10.88 -9.62 4.93
CA TYR A 76 -10.45 -9.52 3.53
C TYR A 76 -9.52 -10.66 3.08
N LYS A 77 -8.91 -11.38 4.02
CA LYS A 77 -7.89 -12.42 3.75
C LYS A 77 -6.73 -11.88 2.89
N ASN A 78 -6.68 -12.28 1.62
CA ASN A 78 -5.70 -11.80 0.65
C ASN A 78 -6.44 -10.90 -0.36
N ALA A 79 -6.24 -9.58 -0.30
CA ALA A 79 -6.96 -8.63 -1.15
C ALA A 79 -6.28 -7.25 -1.20
N PRO A 80 -6.48 -6.47 -2.27
CA PRO A 80 -6.23 -5.03 -2.24
C PRO A 80 -7.06 -4.35 -1.15
N TYR A 81 -6.45 -3.46 -0.35
CA TYR A 81 -7.14 -2.79 0.76
C TYR A 81 -6.94 -1.28 0.82
N HIS A 82 -5.92 -0.73 0.12
CA HIS A 82 -5.76 0.71 -0.02
C HIS A 82 -5.05 1.08 -1.33
N ILE A 83 -5.14 2.35 -1.69
CA ILE A 83 -4.38 2.96 -2.78
C ILE A 83 -3.54 4.08 -2.15
N CYS A 84 -2.24 4.06 -2.38
CA CYS A 84 -1.34 5.12 -1.92
C CYS A 84 -1.11 6.10 -3.06
N TYR A 85 -1.33 7.39 -2.80
CA TYR A 85 -1.04 8.46 -3.75
C TYR A 85 0.24 9.18 -3.35
N GLY A 86 1.15 9.35 -4.31
CA GLY A 86 2.26 10.28 -4.18
C GLY A 86 1.76 11.70 -4.44
N VAL A 87 2.20 12.65 -3.62
CA VAL A 87 1.83 14.07 -3.69
C VAL A 87 3.09 14.93 -3.60
N ALA A 88 3.05 16.13 -4.18
CA ALA A 88 4.19 17.05 -4.15
C ALA A 88 4.45 17.63 -2.74
N ASN A 89 3.40 17.94 -1.99
CA ASN A 89 3.47 18.43 -0.62
C ASN A 89 2.38 17.74 0.23
N LEU A 90 2.78 17.11 1.33
CA LEU A 90 1.89 16.30 2.15
C LEU A 90 0.92 17.16 2.96
N GLU A 91 1.42 18.26 3.54
CA GLU A 91 0.62 19.17 4.37
C GLU A 91 -0.49 19.85 3.56
N ASP A 92 -0.17 20.35 2.36
CA ASP A 92 -1.13 20.96 1.44
C ASP A 92 -2.16 19.94 0.96
N ALA A 93 -1.72 18.70 0.66
CA ALA A 93 -2.61 17.62 0.26
C ALA A 93 -3.59 17.24 1.37
N ILE A 94 -3.10 17.13 2.61
CA ILE A 94 -3.91 16.90 3.81
C ILE A 94 -4.93 18.02 3.99
N ALA A 95 -4.50 19.28 3.98
CA ALA A 95 -5.37 20.42 4.17
C ALA A 95 -6.48 20.48 3.11
N SER A 96 -6.12 20.26 1.83
CA SER A 96 -7.07 20.20 0.72
C SER A 96 -8.05 19.02 0.85
N PHE A 97 -7.56 17.83 1.23
CA PHE A 97 -8.39 16.64 1.39
C PHE A 97 -9.40 16.81 2.53
N THR A 98 -8.96 17.32 3.69
CA THR A 98 -9.83 17.58 4.84
C THR A 98 -10.84 18.69 4.56
N LEU A 99 -10.45 19.76 3.85
CA LEU A 99 -11.38 20.83 3.44
C LEU A 99 -12.53 20.29 2.58
N ARG A 100 -12.29 19.21 1.84
CA ARG A 100 -13.29 18.52 0.99
C ARG A 100 -14.03 17.39 1.69
N GLY A 101 -13.86 17.26 3.01
CA GLY A 101 -14.55 16.25 3.84
C GLY A 101 -13.79 14.94 4.02
N GLY A 102 -12.54 14.86 3.56
CA GLY A 102 -11.65 13.72 3.83
C GLY A 102 -11.26 13.62 5.31
N ILE A 103 -11.09 12.39 5.80
CA ILE A 103 -10.69 12.09 7.17
C ILE A 103 -9.34 11.36 7.12
N LEU A 104 -8.43 11.74 8.02
CA LEU A 104 -7.10 11.14 8.19
C LEU A 104 -7.04 10.33 9.48
#